data_AF-A0A9X5YZP4-F1
#
_entry.id   AF-A0A9X5YZP4-F1
#
_cell.length_a   1.000
_cell.length_b   1.000
_cell.length_c   1.000
_cell.angle_alpha   90.00
_cell.angle_beta   90.00
_cell.angle_gamma   90.00
#
_symmetry.space_group_name_H-M   'P 1'
#
loop_
_entity.id
_entity.type
_entity.pdbx_description
1 polymer ?
#
loop_
_entity_poly.entity_id
_entity_poly.type
_entity_poly.pdbx_seq_one_letter_code
_entity_poly.pdbx_strand_id
1 'polypeptide(L)'
;MLGGPTIGRHTHEQRITFVLVDDVCAFGDALNPLVEDRDLRVRVVAADRTEALRSPDYDSTAFRLRRASSTKIALAPDTPGNDPVSNRAVDYRIGAPAPGRGFLLAPDENRLIQT
;
A
#
# COMPACT_ATOMS: atom_id res chain seq x y z
N MET A 1 -3.57 12.16 57.87
CA MET A 1 -3.54 12.49 56.43
C MET A 1 -2.30 11.83 55.85
N LEU A 2 -2.45 10.78 55.05
CA LEU A 2 -1.33 10.08 54.40
C LEU A 2 -1.62 10.05 52.90
N GLY A 3 -0.67 10.55 52.11
CA GLY A 3 -0.78 10.71 50.67
C GLY A 3 -1.03 9.38 49.97
N GLY A 4 -2.10 9.33 49.17
CA GLY A 4 -2.35 8.21 48.27
C GLY A 4 -1.25 8.12 47.21
N PRO A 5 -0.98 6.91 46.69
CA PRO A 5 -0.03 6.76 45.60
C PRO A 5 -0.50 7.57 44.40
N THR A 6 0.33 8.51 43.97
CA THR A 6 0.20 9.18 42.69
C THR A 6 0.25 8.10 41.61
N ILE A 7 -0.91 7.77 41.03
CA ILE A 7 -0.99 6.95 39.83
C ILE A 7 -0.24 7.73 38.76
N GLY A 8 1.00 7.33 38.49
CA GLY A 8 1.73 7.79 37.33
C GLY A 8 0.89 7.48 36.10
N ARG A 9 0.32 8.51 35.49
CA ARG A 9 -0.18 8.42 34.12
C ARG A 9 1.03 8.04 33.27
N HIS A 10 1.18 6.75 33.00
CA HIS A 10 1.93 6.32 31.84
C HIS A 10 1.23 6.94 30.63
N THR A 11 1.78 8.05 30.16
CA THR A 11 1.56 8.55 28.80
C THR A 11 2.00 7.42 27.88
N HIS A 12 1.06 6.56 27.49
CA HIS A 12 1.27 5.59 26.42
C HIS A 12 1.60 6.40 25.17
N GLU A 13 2.88 6.55 24.86
CA GLU A 13 3.32 6.93 23.52
C GLU A 13 2.69 5.93 22.56
N GLN A 14 1.75 6.40 21.76
CA GLN A 14 1.01 5.57 20.84
C GLN A 14 1.95 5.16 19.70
N ARG A 15 2.60 4.01 19.84
CA ARG A 15 3.50 3.48 18.81
C ARG A 15 2.71 3.16 17.55
N ILE A 16 3.19 3.65 16.41
CA ILE A 16 2.70 3.27 15.09
C ILE A 16 3.29 1.91 14.73
N THR A 17 2.45 1.00 14.24
CA THR A 17 2.82 -0.33 13.75
C THR A 17 2.77 -0.35 12.23
N PHE A 18 3.85 -0.82 11.61
CA PHE A 18 3.90 -1.08 10.18
C PHE A 18 3.75 -2.56 9.91
N VAL A 19 2.82 -2.91 9.03
CA VAL A 19 2.66 -4.27 8.51
C VAL A 19 3.16 -4.25 7.07
N LEU A 20 4.25 -4.98 6.83
CA LEU A 20 4.88 -5.10 5.52
C LEU A 20 4.52 -6.47 4.96
N VAL A 21 3.87 -6.50 3.80
CA VAL A 21 3.44 -7.74 3.15
C VAL A 21 3.96 -7.76 1.73
N ASP A 22 4.79 -8.75 1.43
CA ASP A 22 5.19 -9.09 0.07
C ASP A 22 4.30 -10.21 -0.46
N ASP A 23 4.02 -10.21 -1.76
CA ASP A 23 3.05 -11.10 -2.41
C ASP A 23 1.68 -11.14 -1.70
N VAL A 24 1.06 -9.97 -1.47
CA VAL A 24 -0.15 -9.81 -0.65
C VAL A 24 -1.33 -10.70 -1.07
N CYS A 25 -1.49 -10.98 -2.36
CA CYS A 25 -2.56 -11.82 -2.91
C CYS A 25 -2.37 -13.30 -2.59
N ALA A 26 -1.17 -13.75 -2.19
CA ALA A 26 -0.94 -15.11 -1.73
C ALA A 26 -1.70 -15.41 -0.42
N PHE A 27 -2.07 -14.37 0.34
CA PHE A 27 -2.87 -14.48 1.57
C PHE A 27 -4.38 -14.49 1.31
N GLY A 28 -4.81 -14.34 0.04
CA GLY A 28 -6.22 -14.19 -0.31
C GLY A 28 -6.88 -13.05 0.47
N ASP A 29 -7.98 -13.35 1.15
CA ASP A 29 -8.80 -12.36 1.86
C ASP A 29 -8.52 -12.27 3.36
N ALA A 30 -7.50 -12.98 3.86
CA ALA A 30 -7.14 -12.97 5.27
C ALA A 30 -6.75 -11.57 5.79
N LEU A 31 -6.34 -10.67 4.89
CA LEU A 31 -5.94 -9.31 5.21
C LEU A 31 -7.09 -8.30 5.10
N ASN A 32 -8.28 -8.70 4.64
CA ASN A 32 -9.44 -7.81 4.54
C ASN A 32 -9.74 -7.06 5.85
N PRO A 33 -9.78 -7.72 7.03
CA PRO A 33 -10.02 -7.02 8.29
C PRO A 33 -8.98 -5.92 8.57
N LEU A 34 -7.72 -6.15 8.21
CA LEU A 34 -6.64 -5.17 8.41
C LEU A 34 -6.72 -3.99 7.44
N VAL A 35 -7.17 -4.23 6.21
CA VAL A 35 -7.35 -3.18 5.19
C VAL A 35 -8.62 -2.36 5.44
N GLU A 36 -9.64 -2.99 6.00
CA GLU A 36 -10.89 -2.34 6.42
C GLU A 36 -10.75 -1.56 7.72
N ASP A 37 -10.01 -2.10 8.69
CA ASP A 37 -9.76 -1.44 9.96
C ASP A 37 -8.94 -0.17 9.73
N ARG A 38 -9.51 0.96 10.16
CA ARG A 38 -8.93 2.30 10.02
C ARG A 38 -8.18 2.72 11.27
N ASP A 39 -7.63 1.77 12.04
CA ASP A 39 -6.77 2.10 13.18
C ASP A 39 -5.65 3.04 12.71
N LEU A 40 -5.69 4.27 13.23
CA LEU A 40 -4.74 5.33 12.92
C LEU A 40 -3.31 5.00 13.33
N ARG A 41 -3.10 3.92 14.09
CA ARG A 41 -1.79 3.41 14.50
C ARG A 41 -1.26 2.31 13.60
N VAL A 42 -2.05 1.78 12.67
CA VAL A 42 -1.61 0.71 11.76
C VAL A 42 -1.37 1.29 10.36
N ARG A 43 -0.23 0.93 9.76
CA ARG A 43 0.11 1.28 8.38
C ARG A 43 0.45 0.00 7.63
N VAL A 44 -0.30 -0.27 6.57
CA VAL A 44 -0.05 -1.42 5.70
C VAL A 44 0.75 -0.95 4.49
N VAL A 45 1.87 -1.61 4.24
CA VAL A 45 2.63 -1.51 3.00
C VAL A 45 2.57 -2.89 2.35
N ALA A 46 1.95 -2.96 1.17
CA ALA A 46 1.73 -4.21 0.47
C ALA A 46 2.32 -4.13 -0.93
N ALA A 47 2.97 -5.21 -1.36
CA ALA A 47 3.49 -5.39 -2.70
C ALA A 47 2.90 -6.65 -3.33
N ASP A 48 2.74 -6.61 -4.65
CA ASP A 48 2.41 -7.78 -5.45
C ASP A 48 2.72 -7.49 -6.92
N ARG A 49 2.64 -8.56 -7.72
CA ARG A 49 2.60 -8.46 -9.17
C ARG A 49 1.34 -7.74 -9.63
N THR A 50 1.56 -6.96 -10.67
CA THR A 50 0.54 -6.21 -11.37
C THR A 50 -0.68 -7.05 -11.78
N GLU A 51 -0.47 -8.29 -12.22
CA GLU A 51 -1.51 -9.20 -12.67
C GLU A 51 -2.40 -9.68 -11.52
N ALA A 52 -1.83 -9.92 -10.35
CA ALA A 52 -2.57 -10.36 -9.17
C ALA A 52 -3.52 -9.26 -8.66
N LEU A 53 -3.11 -8.00 -8.80
CA LEU A 53 -3.91 -6.83 -8.42
C LEU A 53 -5.06 -6.52 -9.40
N ARG A 54 -5.17 -7.23 -10.54
CA ARG A 54 -6.26 -7.10 -11.51
C ARG A 54 -7.50 -7.94 -11.18
N SER A 55 -7.62 -8.44 -9.96
CA SER A 55 -8.77 -9.25 -9.55
C SER A 55 -10.11 -8.59 -9.95
N PRO A 56 -11.00 -9.31 -10.65
CA PRO A 56 -12.36 -8.85 -10.92
C PRO A 56 -13.26 -8.99 -9.69
N ASP A 57 -12.78 -9.68 -8.64
CA ASP A 57 -13.48 -9.85 -7.38
C ASP A 57 -13.42 -8.55 -6.56
N TYR A 58 -14.58 -7.90 -6.43
CA TYR A 58 -14.76 -6.63 -5.73
C TYR A 58 -14.56 -6.73 -4.22
N ASP A 59 -14.64 -7.93 -3.64
CA ASP A 59 -14.47 -8.14 -2.20
C ASP A 59 -13.04 -8.52 -1.82
N SER A 60 -12.17 -8.77 -2.82
CA SER A 60 -10.81 -9.22 -2.59
C SER A 60 -9.90 -8.18 -1.94
N THR A 61 -8.91 -8.65 -1.15
CA THR A 61 -7.84 -7.78 -0.60
C THR A 61 -7.16 -6.95 -1.71
N ALA A 62 -6.90 -7.57 -2.86
CA ALA A 62 -6.34 -6.92 -4.04
C ALA A 62 -7.19 -5.73 -4.52
N PHE A 63 -8.50 -5.95 -4.68
CA PHE A 63 -9.41 -4.88 -5.09
C PHE A 63 -9.44 -3.74 -4.07
N ARG A 64 -9.53 -4.07 -2.78
CA ARG A 64 -9.62 -3.09 -1.69
C ARG A 64 -8.37 -2.21 -1.61
N LEU A 65 -7.18 -2.81 -1.71
CA LEU A 65 -5.91 -2.08 -1.77
C LEU A 65 -5.84 -1.16 -3.00
N ARG A 66 -6.29 -1.64 -4.16
CA ARG A 66 -6.36 -0.82 -5.38
C ARG A 66 -7.33 0.35 -5.25
N ARG A 67 -8.47 0.16 -4.59
CA ARG A 67 -9.55 1.16 -4.42
C ARG A 67 -9.30 2.12 -3.25
N ALA A 68 -8.40 1.79 -2.32
CA ALA A 68 -8.02 2.68 -1.24
C ALA A 68 -7.43 3.98 -1.80
N SER A 69 -7.79 5.11 -1.19
CA SER A 69 -7.17 6.42 -1.43
C SER A 69 -5.78 6.48 -0.77
N SER A 70 -4.87 5.62 -1.22
CA SER A 70 -3.51 5.46 -0.73
C SER A 70 -2.49 5.85 -1.79
N THR A 71 -1.29 6.22 -1.34
CA THR A 71 -0.10 6.32 -2.19
C THR A 71 0.24 4.94 -2.75
N LYS A 72 0.47 4.86 -4.06
CA LYS A 72 0.83 3.63 -4.77
C LYS A 72 2.05 3.89 -5.63
N ILE A 73 2.85 2.84 -5.86
CA ILE A 73 3.95 2.86 -6.82
C ILE A 73 3.66 1.74 -7.82
N ALA A 74 3.46 2.10 -9.07
CA ALA A 74 3.40 1.15 -10.17
C ALA A 74 4.80 0.98 -10.74
N LEU A 75 5.49 -0.10 -10.33
CA LEU A 75 6.79 -0.44 -10.90
C LEU A 75 6.62 -0.83 -12.37
N ALA A 76 7.61 -0.51 -13.18
CA ALA A 76 7.55 -0.78 -14.60
C ALA A 76 7.48 -2.31 -14.85
N PRO A 77 6.53 -2.78 -15.67
CA PRO A 77 6.41 -4.20 -15.99
C PRO A 77 7.60 -4.66 -16.85
N ASP A 78 7.94 -5.95 -16.74
CA ASP A 78 8.95 -6.58 -17.60
C ASP A 78 8.58 -6.54 -19.09
N THR A 79 7.27 -6.44 -19.40
CA THR A 79 6.74 -6.31 -20.75
C THR A 79 5.99 -4.99 -20.94
N PRO A 80 6.19 -4.27 -22.06
CA PRO A 80 5.50 -3.00 -22.33
C PRO A 80 3.97 -3.18 -22.36
N GLY A 81 3.23 -2.38 -21.58
CA GLY A 81 1.77 -2.43 -21.51
C GLY A 81 1.15 -1.28 -20.72
N ASN A 82 -0.18 -1.18 -20.73
CA ASN A 82 -0.92 -0.18 -19.94
C ASN A 82 -0.73 -0.43 -18.43
N ASP A 83 -0.54 0.65 -17.66
CA ASP A 83 -0.49 0.62 -16.21
C ASP A 83 -1.90 0.33 -15.65
N PRO A 84 -2.10 -0.82 -15.00
CA PRO A 84 -3.41 -1.22 -14.51
C PRO A 84 -3.74 -0.75 -13.09
N VAL A 85 -2.78 -0.11 -12.42
CA VAL A 85 -3.05 0.51 -11.12
C VAL A 85 -3.64 1.90 -11.33
N SER A 86 -3.13 2.65 -12.32
CA SER A 86 -3.62 4.00 -12.62
C SER A 86 -4.73 4.06 -13.67
N ASN A 87 -4.99 2.96 -14.41
CA ASN A 87 -5.80 2.97 -15.64
C ASN A 87 -5.31 4.00 -16.68
N ARG A 88 -4.06 4.50 -16.56
CA ARG A 88 -3.47 5.45 -17.51
C ARG A 88 -2.56 4.71 -18.47
N ALA A 89 -2.52 5.18 -19.72
CA ALA A 89 -1.47 4.81 -20.65
C ALA A 89 -0.16 5.46 -20.18
N VAL A 90 0.68 4.72 -19.44
CA VAL A 90 2.02 5.16 -19.06
C VAL A 90 2.99 4.64 -20.10
N ASP A 91 3.60 5.55 -20.86
CA ASP A 91 4.62 5.19 -21.84
C ASP A 91 5.97 4.96 -21.13
N TYR A 92 6.25 3.70 -20.78
CA TYR A 92 7.54 3.30 -20.19
C TYR A 92 8.71 3.29 -21.21
N ARG A 93 8.54 3.77 -22.45
CA ARG A 93 9.51 3.60 -23.55
C ARG A 93 10.77 4.47 -23.50
N ILE A 94 10.91 5.44 -22.58
CA ILE A 94 12.16 6.23 -22.48
C ILE A 94 13.22 5.45 -21.66
N GLY A 95 13.90 4.53 -22.35
CA GLY A 95 14.91 3.63 -21.80
C GLY A 95 14.25 2.44 -21.12
N ALA A 96 14.73 1.23 -21.42
CA ALA A 96 14.25 -0.02 -20.83
C ALA A 96 14.00 0.15 -19.31
N PRO A 97 12.92 -0.42 -18.75
CA PRO A 97 12.64 -0.27 -17.33
C PRO A 97 13.83 -0.77 -16.53
N ALA A 98 14.60 0.16 -15.97
CA ALA A 98 15.63 -0.18 -15.01
C ALA A 98 14.92 -0.67 -13.73
N PRO A 99 15.41 -1.72 -13.08
CA PRO A 99 14.92 -2.10 -11.76
C PRO A 99 14.80 -0.88 -10.85
N GLY A 100 13.66 -0.76 -10.16
CA GLY A 100 13.33 0.39 -9.30
C GLY A 100 12.73 1.61 -10.03
N ARG A 101 12.59 1.60 -11.37
CA ARG A 101 11.80 2.63 -12.06
C ARG A 101 10.31 2.37 -11.88
N GLY A 102 9.58 3.40 -11.48
CA GLY A 102 8.13 3.30 -11.28
C GLY A 102 7.39 4.63 -11.46
N PHE A 103 6.07 4.57 -11.37
CA PHE A 103 5.19 5.73 -11.37
C PHE A 103 4.53 5.87 -10.00
N LEU A 104 4.81 6.98 -9.32
CA LEU A 104 4.18 7.34 -8.06
C LEU A 104 2.77 7.86 -8.36
N LEU A 105 1.79 7.28 -7.67
CA LEU A 105 0.39 7.66 -7.69
C LEU A 105 0.00 8.10 -6.27
N ALA A 106 0.01 9.39 -6.01
CA ALA A 106 -0.39 9.96 -4.73
C ALA A 106 -1.62 10.87 -4.90
N PRO A 107 -2.35 11.17 -3.81
CA PRO A 107 -3.51 12.08 -3.88
C PRO A 107 -3.18 13.44 -4.51
N ASP A 108 -1.99 13.97 -4.22
CA ASP A 108 -1.60 15.34 -4.60
C ASP A 108 -0.67 15.39 -5.81
N GLU A 109 0.01 14.29 -6.14
CA GLU A 109 0.95 14.25 -7.26
C GLU A 109 1.03 12.90 -7.95
N ASN A 110 1.29 12.95 -9.25
CA ASN A 110 1.59 11.78 -10.07
C ASN A 110 2.88 12.05 -10.84
N ARG A 111 3.89 11.18 -10.70
CA ARG A 111 5.18 11.37 -11.37
C ARG A 111 5.97 10.09 -11.55
N LEU A 112 6.85 10.08 -12.55
CA LEU A 112 7.88 9.06 -12.68
C LEU A 112 8.92 9.22 -11.55
N ILE A 113 9.31 8.11 -10.96
CA ILE A 113 10.31 8.03 -9.89
C ILE A 113 11.33 6.92 -10.16
N GLN A 114 12.48 7.03 -9.52
CA GLN A 114 13.44 5.95 -9.32
C GLN A 114 13.48 5.67 -7.82
N THR A 115 13.10 4.45 -7.41
CA THR A 115 13.16 3.98 -6.01
C THR A 115 14.56 3.54 -5.63
#